data_AF-K9P651-F1
#
_entry.id   AF-K9P651-F1
#
_cell.length_a   1.000
_cell.length_b   1.000
_cell.length_c   1.000
_cell.angle_alpha   90.00
_cell.angle_beta   90.00
_cell.angle_gamma   90.00
#
_symmetry.space_group_name_H-M   'P 1'
#
loop_
_entity.id
_entity.type
_entity.pdbx_description
1 polymer ?
#
loop_
_entity_poly.entity_id
_entity_poly.type
_entity_poly.pdbx_seq_one_letter_code
_entity_poly.pdbx_strand_id
1 'polypeptide(L)'
;MTVGELYLESLSTGVITPAELSWLTHGQDRFSRLEEATALRLGRLLDQGDIQLGCRLVPTGDASEAIASPAPAAGMLEEWIEPLGRRRHR
;
A
#
# COMPACT_ATOMS: atom_id res chain seq x y z
N MET A 1 5.79 0.46 -17.48
CA MET A 1 6.46 0.70 -16.20
C MET A 1 7.85 0.13 -16.28
N THR A 2 8.86 0.96 -16.07
CA THR A 2 10.27 0.57 -15.88
C THR A 2 10.57 0.41 -14.38
N VAL A 3 11.71 -0.21 -14.03
CA VAL A 3 12.12 -0.30 -12.61
C VAL A 3 12.36 1.10 -12.02
N GLY A 4 12.88 2.04 -12.82
CA GLY A 4 13.08 3.42 -12.41
C GLY A 4 11.77 4.16 -12.11
N GLU A 5 10.75 4.01 -12.97
CA GLU A 5 9.42 4.57 -12.73
C GLU A 5 8.79 4.02 -11.45
N LEU A 6 8.82 2.69 -11.28
CA LEU A 6 8.30 2.04 -10.08
C LEU A 6 9.04 2.52 -8.81
N TYR A 7 10.35 2.69 -8.88
CA TYR A 7 11.16 3.18 -7.77
C TYR A 7 10.78 4.62 -7.37
N LEU A 8 10.63 5.52 -8.34
CA LEU A 8 10.24 6.91 -8.08
C LEU A 8 8.81 7.01 -7.55
N GLU A 9 7.87 6.25 -8.11
CA GLU A 9 6.49 6.18 -7.62
C GLU A 9 6.43 5.63 -6.19
N SER A 10 7.19 4.58 -5.89
CA SER A 10 7.22 3.99 -4.54
C SER A 10 7.84 4.94 -3.53
N LEU A 11 8.87 5.72 -3.90
CA LEU A 11 9.43 6.77 -3.04
C LEU A 11 8.48 7.94 -2.84
N SER A 12 7.78 8.36 -3.90
CA SER A 12 6.85 9.48 -3.86
C SER A 12 5.63 9.18 -2.98
N THR A 13 5.09 7.96 -3.12
CA THR A 13 3.87 7.53 -2.43
C THR A 13 4.13 6.85 -1.09
N GLY A 14 5.36 6.39 -0.84
CA GLY A 14 5.71 5.54 0.29
C GLY A 14 5.10 4.13 0.23
N VAL A 15 4.49 3.76 -0.90
CA VAL A 15 3.77 2.49 -1.06
C VAL A 15 4.22 1.79 -2.33
N ILE A 16 4.48 0.48 -2.22
CA ILE A 16 4.54 -0.45 -3.35
C ILE A 16 3.36 -1.42 -3.30
N THR A 17 2.73 -1.68 -4.43
CA THR A 17 1.60 -2.60 -4.50
C THR A 17 2.04 -4.06 -4.69
N PRO A 18 1.21 -5.05 -4.30
CA PRO A 18 1.51 -6.46 -4.56
C PRO A 18 1.74 -6.79 -6.04
N ALA A 19 1.00 -6.14 -6.95
CA ALA A 19 1.15 -6.35 -8.39
C ALA A 19 2.49 -5.82 -8.90
N GLU A 20 2.92 -4.66 -8.40
CA GLU A 20 4.22 -4.06 -8.73
C GLU A 20 5.39 -4.87 -8.17
N LEU A 21 5.28 -5.32 -6.92
CA LEU A 21 6.30 -6.17 -6.31
C LEU A 21 6.40 -7.51 -7.05
N SER A 22 5.25 -8.13 -7.39
CA SER A 22 5.22 -9.34 -8.20
C SER A 22 5.85 -9.12 -9.57
N TRP A 23 5.53 -8.01 -10.26
CA TRP A 23 6.15 -7.66 -11.52
C TRP A 23 7.67 -7.52 -11.39
N LEU A 24 8.15 -6.89 -10.31
CA LEU A 24 9.57 -6.71 -10.03
C LEU A 24 10.29 -8.05 -9.79
N THR A 25 9.68 -8.99 -9.08
CA THR A 25 10.28 -10.31 -8.80
C THR A 25 10.26 -11.26 -9.99
N HIS A 26 9.27 -11.15 -10.89
CA HIS A 26 9.21 -11.97 -12.11
C HIS A 26 10.07 -11.42 -13.26
N GLY A 27 10.45 -10.13 -13.21
CA GLY A 27 11.21 -9.46 -14.27
C GLY A 27 12.73 -9.54 -14.15
N GLN A 28 13.28 -10.13 -13.08
CA GLN A 28 14.69 -9.97 -12.72
C GLN A 28 15.68 -10.43 -13.80
N ASP A 29 15.40 -11.52 -14.50
CA ASP A 29 16.29 -12.05 -15.55
C ASP A 29 16.47 -11.10 -16.75
N ARG A 30 15.65 -10.05 -16.86
CA ARG A 30 15.62 -9.10 -17.98
C ARG A 30 16.15 -7.72 -17.62
N PHE A 31 16.49 -7.50 -16.35
CA PHE A 31 16.94 -6.21 -15.86
C PHE A 31 18.40 -5.97 -16.21
N SER A 32 18.72 -4.74 -16.58
CA SER A 32 20.10 -4.27 -16.60
C SER A 32 20.68 -4.26 -15.18
N ARG A 33 22.01 -4.24 -15.05
CA ARG A 33 22.67 -4.14 -13.73
C ARG A 33 22.19 -2.94 -12.90
N LEU A 34 21.85 -1.82 -13.57
CA LEU A 34 21.32 -0.63 -12.90
C LEU A 34 19.91 -0.88 -12.36
N GLU A 35 19.07 -1.54 -13.14
CA GLU A 35 17.72 -1.91 -12.73
C GLU A 35 17.74 -2.95 -11.61
N GLU A 36 18.62 -3.95 -11.67
CA GLU A 36 18.84 -4.90 -10.57
C GLU A 36 19.25 -4.19 -9.28
N ALA A 37 20.23 -3.27 -9.35
CA ALA A 37 20.66 -2.49 -8.19
C ALA A 37 19.51 -1.64 -7.62
N THR A 38 18.66 -1.11 -8.48
CA THR A 38 17.47 -0.32 -8.09
C THR A 38 16.42 -1.20 -7.43
N ALA A 39 16.14 -2.38 -7.99
CA ALA A 39 15.24 -3.38 -7.42
C ALA A 39 15.71 -3.86 -6.03
N LEU A 40 17.02 -4.11 -5.87
CA LEU A 40 17.62 -4.46 -4.58
C LEU A 40 17.50 -3.32 -3.57
N ARG A 41 17.72 -2.07 -3.99
CA ARG A 41 17.55 -0.90 -3.12
C ARG A 41 16.10 -0.77 -2.66
N LEU A 42 15.15 -0.97 -3.56
CA LEU A 42 13.73 -0.96 -3.26
C LEU A 42 13.37 -2.04 -2.21
N GLY A 43 13.91 -3.25 -2.36
CA GLY A 43 13.74 -4.33 -1.38
C GLY A 43 14.25 -3.94 0.01
N ARG A 44 15.42 -3.28 0.10
CA ARG A 44 15.94 -2.79 1.40
C ARG A 44 15.04 -1.74 2.05
N LEU A 45 14.48 -0.82 1.26
CA LEU A 45 13.55 0.18 1.77
C LEU A 45 12.25 -0.46 2.30
N LEU A 46 11.79 -1.52 1.64
CA LEU A 46 10.67 -2.33 2.11
C LEU A 46 11.00 -3.04 3.43
N ASP A 47 12.17 -3.69 3.52
CA ASP A 47 12.62 -4.37 4.74
C ASP A 47 12.82 -3.41 5.93
N GLN A 48 13.21 -2.16 5.65
CA GLN A 48 13.37 -1.10 6.66
C GLN A 48 12.02 -0.49 7.10
N GLY A 49 10.95 -0.70 6.34
CA GLY A 49 9.65 -0.06 6.55
C GLY A 49 9.58 1.39 6.07
N ASP A 50 10.56 1.86 5.29
CA ASP A 50 10.56 3.18 4.66
C ASP A 50 9.55 3.23 3.48
N ILE A 51 9.32 2.09 2.84
CA ILE A 51 8.26 1.87 1.85
C ILE A 51 7.38 0.74 2.37
N GLN A 52 6.07 0.91 2.28
CA GLN A 52 5.09 -0.06 2.76
C GLN A 52 4.45 -0.85 1.61
N LEU A 53 4.11 -2.10 1.89
CA LEU A 53 3.33 -2.94 0.98
C LEU A 53 1.84 -2.56 1.14
N GLY A 54 1.16 -2.15 0.06
CA GLY A 54 -0.20 -1.63 0.17
C GLY A 54 -0.96 -1.46 -1.14
N CYS A 55 -2.00 -0.62 -1.13
CA CYS A 55 -2.79 -0.29 -2.32
C CYS A 55 -2.82 1.23 -2.53
N ARG A 56 -2.90 1.66 -3.80
CA ARG A 56 -3.12 3.07 -4.14
C ARG A 56 -4.58 3.27 -4.48
N LEU A 57 -5.26 4.08 -3.66
CA LEU A 57 -6.64 4.48 -3.92
C LEU A 57 -6.60 5.59 -4.96
N VAL A 58 -6.97 5.28 -6.20
CA VAL A 58 -7.26 6.33 -7.17
C VAL A 58 -8.55 6.99 -6.71
N PRO A 59 -8.58 8.32 -6.50
CA PRO A 59 -9.84 9.00 -6.26
C PRO A 59 -10.66 8.83 -7.53
N THR A 60 -11.64 7.94 -7.49
CA THR A 60 -12.59 7.76 -8.59
C THR A 60 -13.29 9.10 -8.76
N GLY A 61 -13.04 9.76 -9.89
CA GLY A 61 -13.61 11.07 -10.25
C GLY A 61 -15.14 11.07 -10.45
N ASP A 62 -15.82 10.03 -9.98
CA ASP A 62 -17.27 9.89 -9.94
C ASP A 62 -17.81 10.18 -8.52
N ALA A 63 -17.02 10.83 -7.67
CA ALA A 63 -17.44 11.33 -6.36
C ALA A 63 -17.96 12.79 -6.41
N SER A 64 -18.43 13.27 -7.58
CA SER A 64 -19.21 14.51 -7.66
C SER A 64 -20.62 14.37 -7.04
N GLU A 65 -20.98 13.21 -6.48
CA GLU A 65 -22.16 13.03 -5.62
C GLU A 65 -21.83 12.70 -4.16
N ALA A 66 -20.56 12.76 -3.73
CA ALA A 66 -20.17 12.50 -2.35
C ALA A 66 -19.65 13.75 -1.61
N ILE A 67 -20.24 14.92 -1.87
CA ILE A 67 -20.27 16.03 -0.91
C ILE A 67 -21.53 15.86 -0.04
N ALA A 68 -21.57 14.73 0.65
CA ALA A 68 -22.38 14.47 1.82
C ALA A 68 -21.77 13.24 2.50
N SER A 69 -20.55 13.37 3.01
CA SER A 69 -20.08 12.44 4.03
C SER A 69 -20.80 12.83 5.33
N PRO A 70 -21.74 12.03 5.86
CA PRO A 70 -21.81 11.91 7.30
C PRO A 70 -20.50 11.25 7.75
N ALA A 71 -20.07 11.57 8.97
CA ALA A 71 -18.92 11.00 9.66
C ALA A 71 -18.74 9.48 9.44
N PRO A 72 -17.50 8.95 9.53
CA PRO A 72 -17.25 7.53 9.37
C PRO A 72 -18.17 6.75 10.31
N ALA A 73 -18.80 5.71 9.76
CA ALA A 73 -19.76 4.85 10.42
C ALA A 73 -19.31 4.48 11.84
N ALA A 74 -19.91 5.14 12.84
CA ALA A 74 -19.70 4.87 14.27
C ALA A 74 -19.86 3.37 14.58
N GLY A 75 -20.75 2.68 13.85
CA GLY A 75 -21.01 1.26 14.05
C GLY A 75 -19.86 0.30 13.68
N MET A 76 -18.93 0.69 12.81
CA MET A 76 -17.83 -0.21 12.41
C MET A 76 -16.73 -0.30 13.50
N LEU A 77 -16.58 0.74 14.33
CA LEU A 77 -15.69 0.68 15.49
C LEU A 77 -16.29 -0.18 16.62
N GLU A 78 -17.59 -0.08 16.88
CA GLU A 78 -18.25 -0.89 17.91
C GLU A 78 -18.23 -2.38 17.59
N GLU A 79 -18.44 -2.78 16.33
CA GLU A 79 -18.45 -4.20 15.93
C GLU A 79 -17.07 -4.85 16.02
N TRP A 80 -16.00 -4.12 15.71
CA TRP A 80 -14.65 -4.67 15.62
C TRP A 80 -13.80 -4.49 16.88
N ILE A 81 -14.13 -3.52 17.76
CA ILE A 81 -13.34 -3.21 18.96
C ILE A 81 -13.99 -3.74 20.26
N GLU A 82 -15.33 -3.92 20.33
CA GLU A 82 -16.02 -4.32 21.57
C GLU A 82 -16.09 -5.84 21.94
N PRO A 83 -15.43 -6.85 21.33
CA PRO A 83 -15.48 -8.20 21.92
C PRO A 83 -14.57 -8.39 23.16
N LEU A 84 -13.56 -7.54 23.37
CA LEU A 84 -12.49 -7.82 24.34
C LEU A 84 -12.76 -7.34 25.79
N GLY A 85 -13.85 -6.61 26.05
CA GLY A 85 -14.02 -5.88 27.32
C GLY A 85 -15.14 -6.33 28.27
N ARG A 86 -16.25 -6.92 27.80
CA ARG A 86 -17.47 -7.01 28.64
C ARG A 86 -17.72 -8.34 29.36
N ARG A 87 -17.04 -9.44 29.02
CA ARG A 87 -17.27 -10.75 29.66
C ARG A 87 -16.21 -11.11 30.72
N ARG A 88 -15.93 -10.23 31.68
CA ARG A 88 -15.15 -10.63 32.86
C ARG A 88 -15.90 -10.62 34.18
N HIS A 89 -17.06 -9.99 34.33
CA HIS A 89 -17.79 -10.06 35.59
C HIS A 89 -19.32 -9.95 35.41
N ARG A 90 -20.00 -11.08 35.33
CA ARG A 90 -21.19 -11.37 36.14
C ARG A 90 -21.52 -12.85 36.13
#